data_AF-A0A6B2NYI3-F1
#
_entry.id   AF-A0A6B2NYI3-F1
#
_cell.length_a   1.000
_cell.length_b   1.000
_cell.length_c   1.000
_cell.angle_alpha   90.00
_cell.angle_beta   90.00
_cell.angle_gamma   90.00
#
_symmetry.space_group_name_H-M   'P 1'
#
loop_
_entity.id
_entity.type
_entity.pdbx_description
1 polymer ?
#
loop_
_entity_poly.entity_id
_entity_poly.type
_entity_poly.pdbx_seq_one_letter_code
_entity_poly.pdbx_strand_id
1 'polypeptide(L)'
;MLITVLVVVVIFVSFQWFRKRRELNRRKDSKPDWAIGYARYFLCDVISRVQNDEEVLSLFVNASRKGLPDLNDFSSQSTIVGLKAYANSQGDLSRLNDQSAILSLSQAVAVEAQTALQMAASRPNIDSYLKEFDPNISDAALQDAAQDIFVAVHRPILTADGKRALCELLRHYLMRFFERQHGKPFYEYATHASQKLAEGAS
;
A
#
# COMPACT_ATOMS: atom_id res chain seq x y z
N MET A 1 -14.36 -48.67 -24.25
CA MET A 1 -14.52 -47.24 -24.60
C MET A 1 -15.39 -46.47 -23.63
N LEU A 2 -16.58 -46.97 -23.26
CA LEU A 2 -17.53 -46.25 -22.39
C LEU A 2 -16.96 -45.94 -20.98
N ILE A 3 -16.28 -46.90 -20.36
CA ILE A 3 -15.63 -46.74 -19.05
C ILE A 3 -14.51 -45.69 -19.11
N THR A 4 -13.74 -45.67 -20.19
CA THR A 4 -12.64 -44.73 -20.41
C THR A 4 -13.14 -43.29 -20.53
N VAL A 5 -14.25 -43.08 -21.26
CA VAL A 5 -14.91 -41.77 -21.37
C VAL A 5 -15.43 -41.30 -20.02
N LEU A 6 -16.02 -42.20 -19.23
CA LEU A 6 -16.60 -41.87 -17.93
C LEU A 6 -15.52 -41.46 -16.92
N VAL A 7 -14.37 -42.14 -16.90
CA VAL A 7 -13.22 -41.77 -16.07
C VAL A 7 -12.67 -40.39 -16.43
N VAL A 8 -12.54 -40.07 -17.73
CA VAL A 8 -12.07 -38.75 -18.17
C VAL A 8 -13.02 -37.63 -17.74
N VAL A 9 -14.33 -37.86 -17.86
CA VAL A 9 -15.34 -36.88 -17.44
C VAL A 9 -15.30 -36.63 -15.93
N VAL A 10 -15.17 -37.69 -15.11
CA VAL A 10 -15.09 -37.55 -13.65
C VAL A 10 -13.83 -36.80 -13.23
N ILE A 11 -12.69 -37.08 -13.87
CA ILE A 11 -11.43 -36.36 -13.61
C ILE A 11 -11.58 -34.88 -13.99
N PHE A 12 -12.19 -34.58 -15.14
CA PHE A 12 -12.40 -33.20 -15.59
C PHE A 12 -13.32 -32.42 -14.65
N VAL A 13 -14.43 -33.01 -14.22
CA VAL A 13 -15.37 -32.38 -13.27
C VAL A 13 -14.71 -32.17 -11.90
N SER A 14 -13.93 -33.14 -11.43
CA SER A 14 -13.19 -33.03 -10.17
C SER A 14 -12.13 -31.93 -10.23
N PHE A 15 -11.43 -31.80 -11.36
CA PHE A 15 -10.44 -30.74 -11.57
C PHE A 15 -11.07 -29.34 -11.65
N GLN A 16 -12.18 -29.20 -12.38
CA GLN A 16 -12.99 -27.98 -12.43
C GLN A 16 -13.49 -27.56 -11.04
N TRP A 17 -14.00 -28.52 -10.27
CA TRP A 17 -14.47 -28.28 -8.91
C TRP A 17 -13.32 -27.89 -7.97
N PHE A 18 -12.17 -28.56 -8.06
CA PHE A 18 -11.01 -28.22 -7.25
C PHE A 18 -10.45 -26.83 -7.58
N ARG A 19 -10.40 -26.46 -8.87
CA ARG A 19 -9.99 -25.12 -9.31
C ARG A 19 -10.96 -24.05 -8.80
N LYS A 20 -12.27 -24.27 -8.94
CA LYS A 20 -13.32 -23.36 -8.46
C LYS A 20 -13.27 -23.21 -6.94
N ARG A 21 -13.06 -24.30 -6.21
CA ARG A 21 -12.90 -24.30 -4.74
C ARG A 21 -11.62 -23.58 -4.30
N ARG A 22 -10.52 -23.73 -5.06
CA ARG A 22 -9.26 -23.02 -4.80
C ARG A 22 -9.41 -21.52 -5.05
N GLU A 23 -10.13 -21.10 -6.09
CA GLU A 23 -10.47 -19.70 -6.37
C GLU A 23 -11.41 -19.11 -5.30
N LEU A 24 -12.42 -19.86 -4.86
CA LEU A 24 -13.32 -19.47 -3.77
C LEU A 24 -12.60 -19.33 -2.43
N ASN A 25 -11.69 -20.25 -2.10
CA ASN A 25 -10.88 -20.16 -0.89
C ASN A 25 -9.87 -18.99 -0.99
N ARG A 26 -9.28 -18.75 -2.17
CA ARG A 26 -8.45 -17.56 -2.40
C ARG A 26 -9.21 -16.27 -2.14
N ARG A 27 -10.48 -16.18 -2.57
CA ARG A 27 -11.36 -15.02 -2.32
C ARG A 27 -11.76 -14.84 -0.86
N LYS A 28 -11.74 -15.90 -0.06
CA LYS A 28 -12.12 -15.87 1.37
C LYS A 28 -11.01 -15.31 2.25
N ASP A 29 -9.76 -15.48 1.83
CA ASP A 29 -8.56 -14.98 2.55
C ASP A 29 -7.90 -13.77 1.85
N SER A 30 -8.22 -13.50 0.58
CA SER A 30 -7.74 -12.31 -0.13
C SER A 30 -8.56 -11.10 0.27
N LYS A 31 -7.90 -10.09 0.85
CA LYS A 31 -8.48 -8.76 0.99
C LYS A 31 -9.03 -8.30 -0.36
N PRO A 32 -10.20 -7.66 -0.40
CA PRO A 32 -10.72 -7.18 -1.66
C PRO A 32 -9.74 -6.20 -2.32
N ASP A 33 -9.49 -6.37 -3.61
CA ASP A 33 -8.55 -5.52 -4.39
C ASP A 33 -8.87 -4.03 -4.25
N TRP A 34 -10.15 -3.68 -4.08
CA TRP A 34 -10.59 -2.32 -3.83
C TRP A 34 -9.95 -1.75 -2.56
N ALA A 35 -9.95 -2.49 -1.44
CA ALA A 35 -9.44 -2.04 -0.14
C ALA A 35 -7.92 -1.80 -0.17
N ILE A 36 -7.19 -2.62 -0.92
CA ILE A 36 -5.74 -2.45 -1.14
C ILE A 36 -5.47 -1.15 -1.91
N GLY A 37 -6.24 -0.88 -2.97
CA GLY A 37 -6.12 0.36 -3.74
C GLY A 37 -6.36 1.61 -2.90
N TYR A 38 -7.43 1.62 -2.09
CA TYR A 38 -7.70 2.73 -1.15
C TYR A 38 -6.60 2.89 -0.10
N ALA A 39 -6.13 1.79 0.50
CA ALA A 39 -5.07 1.81 1.50
C ALA A 39 -3.80 2.43 0.93
N ARG A 40 -3.43 2.06 -0.29
CA ARG A 40 -2.25 2.61 -0.97
C ARG A 40 -2.39 4.09 -1.29
N TYR A 41 -3.55 4.51 -1.82
CA TYR A 41 -3.83 5.92 -2.05
C TYR A 41 -3.74 6.73 -0.76
N PHE A 42 -4.35 6.23 0.33
CA PHE A 42 -4.28 6.85 1.65
C PHE A 42 -2.85 7.04 2.14
N LEU A 43 -2.01 6.01 2.05
CA LEU A 43 -0.61 6.10 2.47
C LEU A 43 0.20 7.08 1.60
N CYS A 44 -0.08 7.14 0.29
CA CYS A 44 0.52 8.13 -0.62
C CYS A 44 0.09 9.56 -0.27
N ASP A 45 -1.19 9.76 0.07
CA ASP A 45 -1.72 11.06 0.46
C ASP A 45 -1.09 11.54 1.78
N VAL A 46 -0.99 10.67 2.79
CA VAL A 46 -0.33 10.96 4.06
C VAL A 46 1.13 11.35 3.86
N ILE A 47 1.92 10.55 3.14
CA ILE A 47 3.36 10.82 2.94
C ILE A 47 3.64 12.05 2.07
N SER A 48 2.65 12.49 1.30
CA SER A 48 2.74 13.70 0.47
C SER A 48 2.45 15.00 1.25
N ARG A 49 1.70 14.92 2.36
CA ARG A 49 1.24 16.09 3.13
C ARG A 49 2.08 16.35 4.37
N VAL A 50 2.54 15.30 5.04
CA VAL A 50 3.30 15.43 6.28
C VAL A 50 4.75 15.80 5.95
N GLN A 51 5.19 16.96 6.44
CA GLN A 51 6.54 17.48 6.20
C GLN A 51 7.57 17.00 7.24
N ASN A 52 7.11 16.50 8.38
CA ASN A 52 7.98 16.01 9.45
C ASN A 52 8.25 14.51 9.30
N ASP A 53 9.51 14.14 9.08
CA ASP A 53 9.92 12.74 8.90
C ASP A 53 9.59 11.85 10.10
N GLU A 54 9.72 12.37 11.32
CA GLU A 54 9.40 11.60 12.53
C GLU A 54 7.90 11.31 12.62
N GLU A 55 7.07 12.27 12.21
CA GLU A 55 5.62 12.10 12.17
C GLU A 55 5.21 11.09 11.10
N VAL A 56 5.80 11.17 9.90
CA VAL A 56 5.59 10.17 8.83
C VAL A 56 5.94 8.77 9.33
N LEU A 57 7.14 8.57 9.86
CA LEU A 57 7.56 7.23 10.31
C LEU A 57 6.70 6.71 11.44
N SER A 58 6.32 7.57 12.39
CA SER A 58 5.42 7.20 13.48
C SER A 58 4.05 6.76 12.96
N LEU A 59 3.50 7.48 11.98
CA LEU A 59 2.25 7.11 11.32
C LEU A 59 2.36 5.76 10.61
N PHE A 60 3.44 5.52 9.86
CA PHE A 60 3.64 4.27 9.12
C PHE A 60 3.84 3.07 10.04
N VAL A 61 4.63 3.21 11.11
CA VAL A 61 4.85 2.15 12.10
C VAL A 61 3.58 1.86 12.91
N ASN A 62 2.81 2.89 13.26
CA ASN A 62 1.53 2.69 13.91
C ASN A 62 0.53 2.04 12.97
N ALA A 63 0.49 2.48 11.71
CA ALA A 63 -0.37 1.91 10.70
C ALA A 63 -0.06 0.45 10.44
N SER A 64 1.23 0.08 10.34
CA SER A 64 1.64 -1.32 10.13
C SER A 64 1.25 -2.25 11.27
N ARG A 65 1.09 -1.71 12.50
CA ARG A 65 0.75 -2.50 13.70
C ARG A 65 -0.75 -2.58 13.95
N LYS A 66 -1.48 -1.49 13.70
CA LYS A 66 -2.88 -1.32 14.13
C LYS A 66 -3.85 -1.15 12.96
N GLY A 67 -3.36 -0.98 11.74
CA GLY A 67 -4.17 -0.60 10.59
C GLY A 67 -4.43 0.90 10.55
N LEU A 68 -5.62 1.30 10.12
CA LEU A 68 -6.01 2.69 10.25
C LEU A 68 -5.99 3.09 11.74
N PRO A 69 -5.48 4.29 12.11
CA PRO A 69 -5.86 4.89 13.39
C PRO A 69 -7.38 4.98 13.44
N ASP A 70 -7.97 4.83 14.63
CA ASP A 70 -9.42 4.74 14.83
C ASP A 70 -10.14 5.77 13.95
N LEU A 71 -11.10 5.35 13.12
CA LEU A 71 -11.75 6.25 12.17
C LEU A 71 -12.57 7.33 12.87
N ASN A 72 -12.83 7.18 14.16
CA ASN A 72 -13.38 8.25 14.98
C ASN A 72 -12.36 9.38 15.25
N ASP A 73 -11.05 9.12 15.13
CA ASP A 73 -9.98 10.14 15.17
C ASP A 73 -9.80 10.86 13.81
N PHE A 74 -10.50 10.45 12.74
CA PHE A 74 -10.55 11.17 11.45
C PHE A 74 -11.41 12.45 11.51
N SER A 75 -11.14 13.32 12.49
CA SER A 75 -11.64 14.69 12.50
C SER A 75 -11.01 15.57 11.42
N SER A 76 -9.92 15.12 10.78
CA SER A 76 -9.38 15.70 9.55
C SER A 76 -10.32 15.39 8.37
N GLN A 77 -11.22 16.33 8.04
CA GLN A 77 -12.04 16.29 6.81
C GLN A 77 -11.19 15.95 5.57
N SER A 78 -9.92 16.36 5.56
CA SER A 78 -9.01 16.24 4.42
C SER A 78 -8.70 14.79 4.02
N THR A 79 -8.72 13.84 4.96
CA THR A 79 -8.36 12.45 4.69
C THR A 79 -9.57 11.63 4.24
N ILE A 80 -10.75 11.93 4.80
CA ILE A 80 -12.04 11.42 4.32
C ILE A 80 -12.31 11.91 2.90
N VAL A 81 -12.02 13.18 2.61
CA VAL A 81 -12.15 13.75 1.27
C VAL A 81 -11.22 13.05 0.28
N GLY A 82 -9.97 12.77 0.63
CA GLY A 82 -9.04 12.04 -0.23
C GLY A 82 -9.52 10.64 -0.58
N LEU A 83 -9.97 9.86 0.41
CA LEU A 83 -10.50 8.52 0.20
C LEU A 83 -11.80 8.53 -0.63
N LYS A 84 -12.70 9.48 -0.36
CA LYS A 84 -13.92 9.67 -1.16
C LYS A 84 -13.60 10.09 -2.60
N ALA A 85 -12.59 10.94 -2.81
CA ALA A 85 -12.13 11.32 -4.14
C ALA A 85 -11.61 10.11 -4.92
N TYR A 86 -10.77 9.27 -4.29
CA TYR A 86 -10.35 8.01 -4.90
C TYR A 86 -11.55 7.10 -5.18
N ALA A 87 -12.50 6.96 -4.26
CA ALA A 87 -13.68 6.12 -4.45
C ALA A 87 -14.53 6.56 -5.63
N ASN A 88 -14.78 7.86 -5.71
CA ASN A 88 -15.55 8.46 -6.77
C ASN A 88 -14.86 8.28 -8.13
N SER A 89 -13.53 8.41 -8.17
CA SER A 89 -12.75 8.17 -9.39
C SER A 89 -12.84 6.71 -9.89
N GLN A 90 -13.17 5.77 -9.01
CA GLN A 90 -13.36 4.35 -9.30
C GLN A 90 -14.85 3.95 -9.44
N GLY A 91 -15.79 4.87 -9.19
CA GLY A 91 -17.23 4.62 -9.25
C GLY A 91 -17.81 3.83 -8.06
N ASP A 92 -17.11 3.75 -6.92
CA ASP A 92 -17.46 2.85 -5.80
C ASP A 92 -17.49 3.57 -4.43
N LEU A 93 -18.26 4.68 -4.36
CA LEU A 93 -18.43 5.51 -3.15
C LEU A 93 -19.23 4.82 -2.03
N SER A 94 -20.16 3.92 -2.38
CA SER A 94 -21.12 3.36 -1.44
C SER A 94 -20.49 2.44 -0.38
N ARG A 95 -19.31 1.88 -0.67
CA ARG A 95 -18.62 0.94 0.23
C ARG A 95 -17.93 1.61 1.41
N LEU A 96 -17.51 2.87 1.32
CA LEU A 96 -16.74 3.50 2.41
C LEU A 96 -17.59 3.87 3.65
N ASN A 97 -18.92 3.81 3.54
CA ASN A 97 -19.84 4.11 4.65
C ASN A 97 -20.21 2.87 5.47
N ASP A 98 -19.81 1.66 5.06
CA ASP A 98 -20.08 0.42 5.79
C ASP A 98 -18.94 0.12 6.79
N GLN A 99 -19.30 -0.23 8.03
CA GLN A 99 -18.37 -0.63 9.07
C GLN A 99 -17.53 -1.86 8.68
N SER A 100 -18.10 -2.79 7.90
CA SER A 100 -17.37 -3.98 7.41
C SER A 100 -16.29 -3.62 6.39
N ALA A 101 -16.56 -2.62 5.55
CA ALA A 101 -15.63 -2.09 4.57
C ALA A 101 -14.52 -1.28 5.25
N ILE A 102 -14.85 -0.53 6.30
CA ILE A 102 -13.91 0.17 7.17
C ILE A 102 -12.90 -0.80 7.80
N LEU A 103 -13.36 -1.92 8.37
CA LEU A 103 -12.48 -2.94 8.94
C LEU A 103 -11.56 -3.55 7.87
N SER A 104 -12.11 -3.85 6.70
CA SER A 104 -11.34 -4.36 5.55
C SER A 104 -10.26 -3.36 5.10
N LEU A 105 -10.59 -2.06 5.07
CA LEU A 105 -9.67 -0.99 4.73
C LEU A 105 -8.57 -0.83 5.79
N SER A 106 -8.92 -0.87 7.08
CA SER A 106 -7.96 -0.81 8.17
C SER A 106 -6.93 -1.93 8.09
N GLN A 107 -7.40 -3.16 7.85
CA GLN A 107 -6.51 -4.30 7.64
C GLN A 107 -5.66 -4.14 6.37
N ALA A 108 -6.21 -3.59 5.28
CA ALA A 108 -5.46 -3.32 4.06
C ALA A 108 -4.35 -2.30 4.30
N VAL A 109 -4.64 -1.21 5.03
CA VAL A 109 -3.64 -0.21 5.46
C VAL A 109 -2.53 -0.84 6.30
N ALA A 110 -2.87 -1.75 7.23
CA ALA A 110 -1.85 -2.44 8.02
C ALA A 110 -0.84 -3.17 7.14
N VAL A 111 -1.34 -3.94 6.17
CA VAL A 111 -0.47 -4.71 5.27
C VAL A 111 0.29 -3.81 4.31
N GLU A 112 -0.34 -2.82 3.71
CA GLU A 112 0.36 -1.92 2.78
C GLU A 112 1.44 -1.08 3.50
N ALA A 113 1.18 -0.60 4.72
CA ALA A 113 2.18 0.11 5.51
C ALA A 113 3.34 -0.81 5.89
N GLN A 114 3.06 -2.06 6.29
CA GLN A 114 4.09 -3.05 6.58
C GLN A 114 4.92 -3.38 5.34
N THR A 115 4.27 -3.61 4.19
CA THR A 115 4.95 -3.86 2.91
C THR A 115 5.81 -2.68 2.50
N ALA A 116 5.30 -1.45 2.61
CA ALA A 116 6.06 -0.24 2.30
C ALA A 116 7.32 -0.13 3.16
N LEU A 117 7.21 -0.35 4.48
CA LEU A 117 8.36 -0.35 5.39
C LEU A 117 9.38 -1.42 5.05
N GLN A 118 8.93 -2.65 4.78
CA GLN A 118 9.82 -3.76 4.42
C GLN A 118 10.53 -3.53 3.08
N MET A 119 9.80 -3.00 2.09
CA MET A 119 10.35 -2.73 0.77
C MET A 119 11.29 -1.53 0.79
N ALA A 120 10.94 -0.44 1.48
CA ALA A 120 11.81 0.71 1.67
C ALA A 120 13.13 0.32 2.36
N ALA A 121 13.06 -0.59 3.35
CA ALA A 121 14.23 -1.09 4.06
C ALA A 121 14.92 -2.29 3.40
N SER A 122 14.45 -2.73 2.23
CA SER A 122 15.11 -3.82 1.52
C SER A 122 16.41 -3.33 0.91
N ARG A 123 17.48 -4.12 1.11
CA ARG A 123 18.81 -3.76 0.63
C ARG A 123 18.87 -3.39 -0.87
N PRO A 124 18.22 -4.11 -1.79
CA PRO A 124 18.22 -3.72 -3.20
C PRO A 124 17.64 -2.32 -3.47
N ASN A 125 16.61 -1.92 -2.71
CA ASN A 125 16.00 -0.59 -2.89
C ASN A 125 16.85 0.51 -2.26
N ILE A 126 17.44 0.26 -1.09
CA ILE A 126 18.40 1.18 -0.46
C ILE A 126 19.60 1.38 -1.38
N ASP A 127 20.18 0.29 -1.88
CA ASP A 127 21.35 0.31 -2.76
C ASP A 127 21.05 1.10 -4.05
N SER A 128 19.88 0.84 -4.66
CA SER A 128 19.46 1.55 -5.87
C SER A 128 19.26 3.04 -5.63
N TYR A 129 18.64 3.42 -4.51
CA TYR A 129 18.38 4.81 -4.17
C TYR A 129 19.67 5.58 -3.86
N LEU A 130 20.55 5.00 -3.02
CA LEU A 130 21.81 5.63 -2.66
C LEU A 130 22.72 5.80 -3.88
N LYS A 131 22.74 4.85 -4.81
CA LYS A 131 23.48 4.97 -6.08
C LYS A 131 22.86 5.96 -7.06
N GLU A 132 21.54 6.18 -7.01
CA GLU A 132 20.87 7.23 -7.80
C GLU A 132 21.26 8.63 -7.28
N PHE A 133 21.50 8.77 -5.96
CA PHE A 133 21.87 10.03 -5.32
C PHE A 133 23.39 10.30 -5.34
N ASP A 134 24.20 9.30 -5.05
CA ASP A 134 25.66 9.32 -5.14
C ASP A 134 26.16 8.11 -5.95
N PRO A 135 26.35 8.27 -7.27
CA PRO A 135 26.82 7.20 -8.14
C PRO A 135 28.22 6.66 -7.77
N ASN A 136 29.00 7.41 -7.00
CA ASN A 136 30.38 7.06 -6.62
C ASN A 136 30.48 6.50 -5.20
N ILE A 137 29.36 6.31 -4.50
CA ILE A 137 29.36 5.74 -3.15
C ILE A 137 30.08 4.39 -3.14
N SER A 138 30.99 4.21 -2.18
CA SER A 138 31.73 2.95 -2.06
C SER A 138 30.81 1.83 -1.57
N ASP A 139 31.07 0.58 -1.99
CA ASP A 139 30.27 -0.57 -1.54
C ASP A 139 30.29 -0.75 -0.02
N ALA A 140 31.38 -0.34 0.65
CA ALA A 140 31.49 -0.33 2.12
C ALA A 140 30.55 0.72 2.75
N ALA A 141 30.56 1.95 2.25
CA ALA A 141 29.66 3.00 2.73
C ALA A 141 28.18 2.68 2.44
N LEU A 142 27.90 2.06 1.29
CA LEU A 142 26.58 1.56 0.93
C LEU A 142 26.10 0.47 1.92
N GLN A 143 27.00 -0.45 2.27
CA GLN A 143 26.72 -1.52 3.23
C GLN A 143 26.42 -0.98 4.63
N ASP A 144 27.20 -0.01 5.10
CA ASP A 144 26.99 0.62 6.40
C ASP A 144 25.66 1.38 6.43
N ALA A 145 25.36 2.18 5.40
CA ALA A 145 24.09 2.89 5.29
C ALA A 145 22.88 1.95 5.19
N ALA A 146 22.99 0.87 4.41
CA ALA A 146 21.93 -0.13 4.29
C ALA A 146 21.71 -0.88 5.61
N GLN A 147 22.78 -1.19 6.34
CA GLN A 147 22.68 -1.80 7.66
C GLN A 147 22.02 -0.86 8.66
N ASP A 148 22.38 0.42 8.65
CA ASP A 148 21.78 1.45 9.49
C ASP A 148 20.28 1.59 9.21
N ILE A 149 19.86 1.68 7.94
CA ILE A 149 18.46 1.78 7.52
C ILE A 149 17.66 0.48 7.80
N PHE A 150 18.30 -0.68 7.69
CA PHE A 150 17.66 -1.96 8.03
C PHE A 150 17.44 -2.10 9.55
N VAL A 151 18.47 -1.79 10.35
CA VAL A 151 18.42 -1.80 11.81
C VAL A 151 17.44 -0.75 12.32
N ALA A 152 17.41 0.41 11.67
CA ALA A 152 16.49 1.52 11.86
C ALA A 152 15.01 1.10 11.87
N VAL A 153 14.58 0.27 10.92
CA VAL A 153 13.20 -0.24 10.90
C VAL A 153 12.87 -1.13 12.11
N HIS A 154 13.89 -1.72 12.75
CA HIS A 154 13.74 -2.69 13.82
C HIS A 154 14.17 -2.15 15.20
N ARG A 155 14.68 -0.91 15.32
CA ARG A 155 15.09 -0.28 16.59
C ARG A 155 14.37 1.04 16.84
N PRO A 156 14.08 1.39 18.11
CA PRO A 156 13.36 2.61 18.47
C PRO A 156 14.16 3.92 18.35
N ILE A 157 15.49 3.87 18.14
CA ILE A 157 16.35 5.06 18.10
C ILE A 157 16.98 5.16 16.72
N LEU A 158 16.33 5.90 15.84
CA LEU A 158 16.85 6.31 14.55
C LEU A 158 17.70 7.58 14.72
N THR A 159 18.87 7.64 14.08
CA THR A 159 19.54 8.93 13.84
C THR A 159 18.66 9.80 12.93
N ALA A 160 18.80 11.13 13.00
CA ALA A 160 18.00 12.04 12.18
C ALA A 160 18.15 11.75 10.67
N ASP A 161 19.38 11.49 10.23
CA ASP A 161 19.67 11.17 8.82
C ASP A 161 19.07 9.82 8.40
N GLY A 162 19.10 8.82 9.28
CA GLY A 162 18.46 7.52 9.04
C GLY A 162 16.93 7.62 8.94
N LYS A 163 16.29 8.46 9.77
CA LYS A 163 14.85 8.76 9.67
C LYS A 163 14.53 9.36 8.30
N ARG A 164 15.29 10.38 7.90
CA ARG A 164 15.10 11.09 6.64
C ARG A 164 15.28 10.17 5.43
N ALA A 165 16.36 9.39 5.39
CA ALA A 165 16.61 8.46 4.30
C ALA A 165 15.47 7.43 4.16
N LEU A 166 15.00 6.86 5.28
CA LEU A 166 13.88 5.92 5.27
C LEU A 166 12.56 6.57 4.82
N CYS A 167 12.30 7.82 5.21
CA CYS A 167 11.14 8.58 4.73
C CYS A 167 11.17 8.80 3.22
N GLU A 168 12.32 9.20 2.67
CA GLU A 168 12.47 9.38 1.22
C GLU A 168 12.30 8.05 0.48
N LEU A 169 12.87 6.96 0.98
CA LEU A 169 12.69 5.62 0.43
C LEU A 169 11.22 5.18 0.43
N LEU A 170 10.50 5.42 1.53
CA LEU A 170 9.06 5.16 1.63
C LEU A 170 8.29 5.98 0.60
N ARG A 171 8.60 7.28 0.47
CA ARG A 171 7.93 8.19 -0.47
C ARG A 171 8.14 7.72 -1.90
N HIS A 172 9.39 7.46 -2.29
CA HIS A 172 9.74 6.98 -3.62
C HIS A 172 9.10 5.64 -3.94
N TYR A 173 9.14 4.68 -3.00
CA TYR A 173 8.54 3.37 -3.21
C TYR A 173 7.03 3.47 -3.43
N LEU A 174 6.32 4.15 -2.53
CA LEU A 174 4.86 4.27 -2.59
C LEU A 174 4.40 5.01 -3.84
N MET A 175 5.00 6.16 -4.13
CA MET A 175 4.62 6.97 -5.28
C MET A 175 4.92 6.26 -6.60
N ARG A 176 6.12 5.69 -6.79
CA ARG A 176 6.44 4.93 -8.01
C ARG A 176 5.61 3.66 -8.15
N PHE A 177 5.23 3.02 -7.04
CA PHE A 177 4.31 1.87 -7.09
C PHE A 177 2.94 2.32 -7.56
N PHE A 178 2.40 3.39 -6.97
CA PHE A 178 1.10 3.95 -7.34
C PHE A 178 1.06 4.33 -8.83
N GLU A 179 2.08 5.04 -9.31
CA GLU A 179 2.21 5.45 -10.71
C GLU A 179 2.21 4.28 -11.67
N ARG A 180 2.95 3.20 -11.36
CA ARG A 180 2.97 1.99 -12.18
C ARG A 180 1.60 1.31 -12.26
N GLN A 181 0.84 1.34 -11.16
CA GLN A 181 -0.49 0.74 -11.12
C GLN A 181 -1.53 1.55 -11.87
N HIS A 182 -1.47 2.89 -11.78
CA HIS A 182 -2.50 3.79 -12.31
C HIS A 182 -2.12 4.47 -13.64
N GLY A 183 -0.87 4.33 -14.10
CA GLY A 183 -0.37 4.87 -15.36
C GLY A 183 -0.19 6.39 -15.37
N LYS A 184 -0.23 7.06 -14.21
CA LYS A 184 -0.09 8.52 -14.09
C LYS A 184 0.51 8.94 -12.73
N PRO A 185 1.17 10.12 -12.66
CA PRO A 185 1.68 10.71 -11.42
C PRO A 185 0.64 10.78 -10.31
N PHE A 186 1.06 10.55 -9.06
CA PHE A 186 0.15 10.59 -7.90
C PHE A 186 -0.58 11.94 -7.78
N TYR A 187 0.14 13.06 -7.88
CA TYR A 187 -0.46 14.40 -7.73
C TYR A 187 -1.47 14.73 -8.85
N GLU A 188 -1.19 14.30 -10.08
CA GLU A 188 -2.12 14.45 -11.20
C GLU A 188 -3.37 13.58 -10.97
N TYR A 189 -3.19 12.35 -10.50
CA TYR A 189 -4.30 11.48 -10.12
C TYR A 189 -5.17 12.12 -9.04
N ALA A 190 -4.56 12.57 -7.94
CA ALA A 190 -5.24 13.14 -6.79
C ALA A 190 -6.05 14.37 -7.18
N THR A 191 -5.47 15.27 -7.98
CA THR A 191 -6.16 16.47 -8.48
C THR A 191 -7.40 16.12 -9.30
N HIS A 192 -7.26 15.21 -10.26
CA HIS A 192 -8.38 14.75 -11.08
C HIS A 192 -9.47 14.04 -10.25
N ALA A 193 -9.06 13.22 -9.26
CA ALA A 193 -9.99 12.55 -8.36
C ALA A 193 -10.79 13.56 -7.51
N SER A 194 -10.13 14.60 -7.01
CA SER A 194 -10.77 15.69 -6.25
C SER A 194 -11.73 16.52 -7.11
N GLN A 195 -11.37 16.85 -8.36
CA GLN A 195 -12.24 17.58 -9.28
C GLN A 195 -13.55 16.82 -9.54
N LYS A 196 -13.47 15.52 -9.86
CA LYS A 196 -14.67 14.69 -10.05
C LYS A 196 -15.57 14.63 -8.83
N LEU A 197 -14.99 14.65 -7.62
CA LEU A 197 -15.78 14.68 -6.38
C LEU A 197 -16.56 15.99 -6.23
N ALA A 198 -15.95 17.13 -6.61
CA ALA A 198 -16.63 18.42 -6.59
C ALA A 198 -17.79 18.50 -7.60
N GLU A 199 -17.59 17.96 -8.80
CA GLU A 199 -18.61 17.92 -9.87
C GLU A 199 -19.79 16.98 -9.56
N GLY A 200 -19.55 15.89 -8.82
CA GLY A 200 -20.62 14.96 -8.40
C GLY A 200 -21.41 15.42 -7.17
N ALA A 201 -21.02 16.53 -6.54
CA ALA A 201 -21.66 17.09 -5.36
C ALA A 201 -22.58 18.30 -5.65
N SER A 202 -22.55 18.80 -6.90
CA SER A 202 -23.43 19.84 -7.44
C SER A 202 -24.65 19.27 -8.13
#